data_AF-A0A1G7GLG5-F1
#
_entry.id   AF-A0A1G7GLG5-F1
#
_cell.length_a   1.000
_cell.length_b   1.000
_cell.length_c   1.000
_cell.angle_alpha   90.00
_cell.angle_beta   90.00
_cell.angle_gamma   90.00
#
_symmetry.space_group_name_H-M   'P 1'
#
loop_
_entity.id
_entity.type
_entity.pdbx_description
1 polymer ?
#
loop_
_entity_poly.entity_id
_entity_poly.type
_entity_poly.pdbx_seq_one_letter_code
_entity_poly.pdbx_strand_id
1 'polypeptide(L)' 'SEEFQVMRHMNNLETVNTYEGTHDVHALILGRAITGLQAFF' A
#
# COMPACT_ATOMS: atom_id res chain seq x y z
N SER A 1 2.24 29.45 -4.33
CA SER A 1 2.53 28.11 -3.78
C SER A 1 1.27 27.23 -3.68
N GLU A 2 0.05 27.79 -3.77
CA GLU A 2 -1.19 27.01 -3.57
C GLU A 2 -1.81 26.38 -4.83
N GLU A 3 -1.18 26.51 -5.98
CA GLU A 3 -1.82 26.21 -7.26
C GLU A 3 -1.85 24.71 -7.60
N PHE A 4 -1.07 23.88 -6.89
CA PHE A 4 -0.90 22.45 -7.18
C PHE A 4 -1.03 21.55 -5.94
N GLN A 5 -2.01 21.85 -5.07
CA GLN A 5 -2.23 21.08 -3.85
C GLN A 5 -2.51 19.59 -4.12
N VAL A 6 -3.24 19.27 -5.20
CA VAL A 6 -3.54 17.88 -5.60
C VAL A 6 -2.26 17.11 -5.95
N MET A 7 -1.35 17.73 -6.72
CA MET A 7 -0.08 17.10 -7.10
C MET A 7 0.83 16.90 -5.88
N ARG A 8 0.84 17.85 -4.94
CA ARG A 8 1.54 17.70 -3.65
C ARG A 8 0.98 16.52 -2.84
N HIS A 9 -0.35 16.39 -2.76
CA HIS A 9 -0.98 15.28 -2.05
C HIS A 9 -0.72 13.94 -2.73
N MET A 10 -0.72 13.87 -4.07
CA MET A 10 -0.35 12.68 -4.81
C MET A 10 1.06 12.20 -4.45
N ASN A 11 2.06 13.10 -4.47
CA ASN A 11 3.44 12.74 -4.11
C ASN A 11 3.57 12.27 -2.65
N ASN A 12 2.81 12.88 -1.74
CA ASN A 12 2.77 12.45 -0.34
C ASN A 12 2.14 11.05 -0.19
N LEU A 13 1.04 10.78 -0.91
CA LEU A 13 0.34 9.49 -0.86
C LEU A 13 1.15 8.37 -1.50
N GLU A 14 1.91 8.66 -2.56
CA GLU A 14 2.83 7.70 -3.17
C GLU A 14 3.92 7.25 -2.20
N THR A 15 4.44 8.20 -1.42
CA THR A 15 5.40 7.90 -0.34
C THR A 15 4.76 7.03 0.73
N VAL A 16 3.53 7.33 1.17
CA VAL A 16 2.80 6.49 2.15
C VAL A 16 2.56 5.08 1.62
N ASN A 17 2.23 4.94 0.33
CA ASN A 17 1.91 3.65 -0.29
C ASN A 17 3.14 2.74 -0.43
N THR A 18 4.33 3.32 -0.65
CA THR A 18 5.57 2.56 -0.92
C THR A 18 6.49 2.42 0.27
N TYR A 19 6.42 3.33 1.26
CA TYR A 19 7.34 3.36 2.40
C TYR A 19 7.28 2.10 3.27
N GLU A 20 6.09 1.54 3.48
CA GLU A 20 5.96 0.30 4.26
C GLU A 20 5.94 -0.97 3.38
N GLY A 21 5.88 -0.87 2.05
CA GLY A 21 5.86 -2.05 1.17
C GLY A 21 4.80 -3.10 1.54
N THR A 22 3.73 -2.68 2.24
CA THR A 22 2.76 -3.59 2.88
C THR A 22 1.59 -3.94 1.98
N HIS A 23 1.44 -3.31 0.81
CA HIS A 23 0.30 -3.55 -0.06
C HIS A 23 0.18 -5.04 -0.45
N ASP A 24 1.31 -5.66 -0.83
CA ASP A 24 1.33 -7.08 -1.19
C ASP A 24 1.27 -7.99 0.05
N VAL A 25 1.87 -7.59 1.17
CA VAL A 25 1.79 -8.33 2.44
C VAL A 25 0.36 -8.37 2.99
N HIS A 26 -0.38 -7.27 2.92
CA HIS A 26 -1.78 -7.21 3.33
C HIS A 26 -2.66 -8.12 2.46
N ALA A 27 -2.42 -8.16 1.15
CA ALA A 27 -3.11 -9.08 0.25
C ALA A 27 -2.81 -10.55 0.63
N LEU A 28 -1.57 -10.89 0.97
CA LEU A 28 -1.18 -12.24 1.39
C LEU A 28 -1.75 -12.62 2.77
N ILE A 29 -1.89 -11.66 3.70
CA ILE A 29 -2.57 -11.87 4.99
C ILE A 29 -4.05 -12.19 4.77
N LEU A 30 -4.74 -11.42 3.92
CA LEU A 30 -6.14 -11.68 3.57
C LEU A 30 -6.30 -13.02 2.82
N GLY A 31 -5.39 -13.33 1.89
CA GLY A 31 -5.36 -14.61 1.18
C GLY A 31 -5.25 -15.81 2.12
N ARG A 32 -4.38 -15.72 3.13
CA ARG A 32 -4.27 -16.75 4.18
C ARG A 32 -5.55 -16.87 5.01
N ALA A 33 -6.21 -15.76 5.34
CA ALA A 33 -7.45 -15.80 6.12
C ALA A 33 -8.61 -16.47 5.36
N ILE A 34 -8.67 -16.32 4.03
CA ILE A 34 -9.71 -16.90 3.18
C ILE A 34 -9.42 -18.37 2.85
N THR A 35 -8.17 -18.69 2.51
CA THR A 35 -7.80 -20.00 1.95
C THR A 35 -7.17 -20.96 2.98
N GLY A 36 -6.69 -20.44 4.11
CA GLY A 36 -5.90 -21.19 5.09
C GLY A 36 -4.46 -21.48 4.65
N LEU A 37 -4.06 -21.09 3.44
CA LEU A 37 -2.73 -21.33 2.88
C LEU A 37 -1.88 -20.06 2.96
N GLN A 38 -0.63 -20.17 3.43
CA GLN A 38 0.27 -19.03 3.55
C GLN A 38 1.18 -18.90 2.31
N ALA A 39 1.33 -17.69 1.78
CA ALA A 39 2.05 -17.44 0.53
C ALA A 39 3.07 -16.29 0.65
N PHE A 40 3.71 -16.16 1.82
CA PHE A 40 4.73 -15.13 2.08
C PHE A 40 6.13 -15.48 1.54
N PHE A 41 6.32 -16.72 1.06
CA PHE A 41 7.58 -17.27 0.56
C PHE A 41 7.32 -18.22 -0.62
#